data_AF-A0A066RRT5-F1
#
_entry.id   AF-A0A066RRT5-F1
#
_cell.length_a   1.000
_cell.length_b   1.000
_cell.length_c   1.000
_cell.angle_alpha   90.00
_cell.angle_beta   90.00
_cell.angle_gamma   90.00
#
_symmetry.space_group_name_H-M   'P 1'
#
loop_
_entity.id
_entity.type
_entity.pdbx_description
1 polymer ?
#
loop_
_entity_poly.entity_id
_entity_poly.type
_entity_poly.pdbx_seq_one_letter_code
_entity_poly.pdbx_strand_id
1 'polypeptide(L)'
;MTHFIQPHFPHITRSVLGTAVIPLISAALIAQANPVFADTFSDTEQNVTQTGAIPKIKKARHLTLHCSKRPDALKRMIENTPWLVDQLNLTISGQCRGPLQINQTHLNISGDAVHGASIVVDQPQDTSAIVIQSAVVTLRNVHIHVPIDVPAMLAKANSSVTLDQVTTNAISSTDTPLEQFTVSESSTLSLTKMSGNNIRVSKSSFADVQQGNQDLTLNVTDTSSAQSSAPNQLTSVQVSGNGYFLADQGTQIQTLMIWSKAAVDINQQSSVGHLMMGGQTYFAAFKNSSITGPYDLWGNVVFELEHATAENWKAVNKPNSIISGNNATVNGIFYPGWSWAGQDGNESGSQPVQ
;
A
#
# COMPACT_ATOMS: atom_id res chain seq x y z
N MET A 1 24.26 25.89 48.65
CA MET A 1 25.23 24.80 48.86
C MET A 1 24.46 23.63 49.43
N THR A 2 24.12 22.67 48.58
CA THR A 2 23.24 21.56 48.92
C THR A 2 23.86 20.31 48.30
N HIS A 3 24.33 19.41 49.17
CA HIS A 3 24.92 18.14 48.81
C HIS A 3 23.87 17.20 48.23
N PHE A 4 24.18 16.59 47.07
CA PHE A 4 23.46 15.45 46.55
C PHE A 4 24.37 14.21 46.63
N ILE A 5 23.81 13.16 47.22
CA ILE A 5 24.43 11.88 47.54
C ILE A 5 24.36 10.97 46.32
N GLN A 6 25.51 10.41 45.91
CA GLN A 6 25.59 9.26 44.97
C GLN A 6 25.37 7.95 45.72
N PRO A 7 24.65 6.96 45.15
CA PRO A 7 24.74 5.58 45.59
C PRO A 7 25.73 4.76 44.73
N HIS A 8 26.69 4.15 45.42
CA HIS A 8 27.52 3.04 44.97
C HIS A 8 26.75 1.72 45.04
N PHE A 9 26.90 0.85 44.03
CA PHE A 9 26.79 -0.62 44.15
C PHE A 9 27.65 -1.29 43.07
N PRO A 10 28.10 -2.55 43.25
CA PRO A 10 29.48 -2.95 43.04
C PRO A 10 29.67 -3.87 41.82
N HIS A 11 30.95 -4.01 41.44
CA HIS A 11 31.47 -5.04 40.56
C HIS A 11 31.05 -6.45 40.97
N ILE A 12 30.54 -7.23 40.00
CA ILE A 12 30.57 -8.70 40.04
C ILE A 12 31.32 -9.18 38.80
N THR A 13 32.37 -9.95 39.07
CA THR A 13 33.26 -10.59 38.12
C THR A 13 32.73 -11.96 37.65
N ARG A 14 33.03 -12.23 36.37
CA ARG A 14 33.03 -13.48 35.58
C ARG A 14 32.75 -14.82 36.29
N SER A 15 32.01 -15.68 35.58
CA SER A 15 32.41 -17.08 35.40
C SER A 15 32.06 -17.59 33.99
N VAL A 16 32.99 -18.36 33.46
CA VAL A 16 33.05 -19.01 32.15
C VAL A 16 32.57 -20.45 32.32
N LEU A 17 31.72 -20.94 31.40
CA LEU A 17 31.47 -22.33 30.97
C LEU A 17 30.44 -22.17 29.83
N GLY A 18 30.65 -22.53 28.57
CA GLY A 18 31.38 -23.67 28.03
C GLY A 18 30.35 -24.69 27.53
N THR A 19 29.88 -24.56 26.28
CA THR A 19 29.37 -25.67 25.45
C THR A 19 29.18 -25.20 24.00
N ALA A 20 29.78 -25.96 23.08
CA ALA A 20 29.67 -25.83 21.64
C ALA A 20 28.32 -26.38 21.12
N VAL A 21 27.73 -25.77 20.07
CA VAL A 21 27.03 -26.48 18.97
C VAL A 21 27.15 -25.67 17.66
N ILE A 22 27.36 -26.44 16.60
CA ILE A 22 27.54 -26.23 15.14
C ILE A 22 26.28 -25.65 14.45
N PRO A 23 26.37 -25.12 13.20
CA PRO A 23 25.49 -24.09 12.66
C PRO A 23 24.19 -24.64 12.07
N LEU A 24 23.18 -23.80 11.97
CA LEU A 24 21.99 -24.06 11.16
C LEU A 24 21.78 -22.94 10.15
N ILE A 25 22.21 -23.27 8.94
CA ILE A 25 21.61 -22.80 7.69
C ILE A 25 20.11 -23.08 7.80
N SER A 26 19.29 -22.06 7.59
CA SER A 26 17.89 -22.25 7.24
C SER A 26 17.53 -21.19 6.20
N ALA A 27 17.71 -21.58 4.95
CA ALA A 27 16.95 -21.07 3.83
C ALA A 27 15.47 -21.35 4.12
N ALA A 28 14.71 -20.32 4.49
CA ALA A 28 13.27 -20.40 4.50
C ALA A 28 12.77 -20.07 3.09
N LEU A 29 12.47 -21.14 2.37
CA LEU A 29 11.75 -21.21 1.11
C LEU A 29 10.54 -20.25 1.10
N ILE A 30 10.57 -19.26 0.22
CA ILE A 30 9.38 -18.56 -0.26
C ILE A 30 8.68 -19.53 -1.22
N ALA A 31 7.59 -20.15 -0.78
CA ALA A 31 6.76 -20.94 -1.68
C ALA A 31 5.34 -21.13 -1.11
N GLN A 32 4.48 -20.10 -1.17
CA GLN A 32 3.03 -20.28 -1.32
C GLN A 32 2.41 -19.06 -2.02
N ALA A 33 2.53 -19.02 -3.34
CA ALA A 33 1.62 -18.30 -4.21
C ALA A 33 1.58 -19.02 -5.56
N ASN A 34 0.73 -20.03 -5.68
CA ASN A 34 0.26 -20.48 -6.98
C ASN A 34 -1.23 -20.13 -7.08
N PRO A 35 -1.61 -19.20 -7.98
CA PRO A 35 -3.00 -19.05 -8.38
C PRO A 35 -3.37 -20.26 -9.24
N VAL A 36 -4.38 -21.02 -8.83
CA VAL A 36 -4.96 -22.05 -9.70
C VAL A 36 -5.76 -21.33 -10.78
N PHE A 37 -5.18 -21.30 -11.98
CA PHE A 37 -5.88 -20.96 -13.20
C PHE A 37 -6.97 -22.00 -13.48
N ALA A 38 -8.16 -21.50 -13.82
CA ALA A 38 -9.25 -22.27 -14.37
C ALA A 38 -9.00 -22.54 -15.86
N ASP A 39 -9.29 -23.77 -16.28
CA ASP A 39 -9.75 -24.25 -17.60
C ASP A 39 -9.63 -25.79 -17.54
N THR A 40 -10.49 -26.68 -18.04
CA THR A 40 -11.58 -26.63 -19.02
C THR A 40 -12.48 -27.88 -18.84
N PHE A 41 -13.67 -27.81 -19.44
CA PHE A 41 -14.80 -28.76 -19.56
C PHE A 41 -14.55 -30.29 -19.56
N SER A 42 -15.52 -31.02 -18.97
CA SER A 42 -16.13 -32.21 -19.60
C SER A 42 -17.58 -32.37 -19.15
N ASP A 43 -18.48 -32.40 -20.12
CA ASP A 43 -19.87 -32.86 -19.98
C ASP A 43 -19.92 -34.33 -19.53
N THR A 44 -20.94 -34.71 -18.76
CA THR A 44 -22.00 -35.70 -19.09
C THR A 44 -22.63 -36.21 -17.78
N GLU A 45 -23.90 -35.86 -17.51
CA GLU A 45 -25.00 -36.82 -17.27
C GLU A 45 -26.22 -36.16 -16.63
N GLN A 46 -27.37 -36.40 -17.27
CA GLN A 46 -28.70 -35.96 -16.92
C GLN A 46 -29.33 -36.93 -15.90
N ASN A 47 -30.01 -36.43 -14.86
CA ASN A 47 -31.49 -36.43 -14.77
C ASN A 47 -32.04 -36.21 -13.34
N VAL A 48 -32.83 -35.14 -13.25
CA VAL A 48 -34.17 -35.02 -12.64
C VAL A 48 -34.36 -35.32 -11.15
N THR A 49 -34.65 -34.29 -10.35
CA THR A 49 -35.99 -34.11 -9.74
C THR A 49 -36.25 -32.63 -9.43
N GLN A 50 -37.36 -32.09 -9.93
CA GLN A 50 -37.85 -30.74 -9.69
C GLN A 50 -38.45 -30.61 -8.29
N THR A 51 -37.98 -29.64 -7.49
CA THR A 51 -38.78 -28.99 -6.45
C THR A 51 -38.19 -27.61 -6.12
N GLY A 52 -39.02 -26.56 -6.24
CA GLY A 52 -38.71 -25.21 -5.76
C GLY A 52 -37.91 -24.33 -6.71
N ALA A 53 -38.54 -23.85 -7.79
CA ALA A 53 -37.97 -22.77 -8.59
C ALA A 53 -37.91 -21.47 -7.76
N ILE A 54 -36.79 -21.24 -7.09
CA ILE A 54 -36.39 -19.89 -6.66
C ILE A 54 -36.23 -19.09 -7.96
N PRO A 55 -36.92 -17.96 -8.14
CA PRO A 55 -36.79 -17.19 -9.36
C PRO A 55 -35.33 -16.70 -9.47
N LYS A 56 -34.56 -17.29 -10.39
CA LYS A 56 -33.27 -16.77 -10.83
C LYS A 56 -33.52 -15.45 -11.56
N ILE A 57 -33.60 -14.35 -10.82
CA ILE A 57 -33.48 -13.02 -11.39
C ILE A 57 -32.11 -12.50 -10.97
N LYS A 58 -31.15 -12.68 -11.87
CA LYS A 58 -29.74 -12.36 -11.65
C LYS A 58 -29.23 -11.67 -12.91
N LYS A 59 -29.61 -10.40 -13.05
CA LYS A 59 -29.18 -9.54 -14.16
C LYS A 59 -28.69 -8.21 -13.57
N ALA A 60 -27.56 -7.72 -14.08
CA ALA A 60 -27.05 -6.41 -13.73
C ALA A 60 -28.12 -5.33 -14.00
N ARG A 61 -28.42 -4.52 -12.98
CA ARG A 61 -29.37 -3.42 -13.10
C ARG A 61 -28.63 -2.12 -13.28
N HIS A 62 -29.07 -1.33 -14.26
CA HIS A 62 -28.49 -0.03 -14.57
C HIS A 62 -29.51 1.06 -14.24
N LEU A 63 -29.10 2.08 -13.50
CA LEU A 63 -29.93 3.23 -13.13
C LEU A 63 -29.14 4.52 -13.31
N THR A 64 -29.81 5.57 -13.79
CA THR A 64 -29.24 6.92 -13.87
C THR A 64 -29.91 7.81 -12.83
N LEU A 65 -29.11 8.52 -12.05
CA LEU A 65 -29.56 9.41 -10.97
C LEU A 65 -29.10 10.84 -11.24
N HIS A 66 -30.06 11.75 -11.40
CA HIS A 66 -29.81 13.17 -11.58
C HIS A 66 -29.90 13.91 -10.24
N CYS A 67 -28.76 14.08 -9.57
CA CYS A 67 -28.70 14.68 -8.24
C CYS A 67 -28.95 16.19 -8.24
N SER A 68 -28.86 16.87 -9.38
CA SER A 68 -29.26 18.29 -9.53
C SER A 68 -30.73 18.56 -9.17
N LYS A 69 -31.62 17.60 -9.43
CA LYS A 69 -33.05 17.71 -9.10
C LYS A 69 -33.41 17.05 -7.76
N ARG A 70 -32.64 16.04 -7.37
CA ARG A 70 -32.87 15.24 -6.15
C ARG A 70 -31.51 14.89 -5.50
N PRO A 71 -30.94 15.81 -4.71
CA PRO A 71 -29.61 15.62 -4.12
C PRO A 71 -29.47 14.34 -3.29
N ASP A 72 -30.53 13.93 -2.58
CA ASP A 72 -30.52 12.75 -1.72
C ASP A 72 -30.78 11.42 -2.46
N ALA A 73 -30.97 11.43 -3.80
CA ALA A 73 -31.39 10.25 -4.56
C ALA A 73 -30.40 9.08 -4.44
N LEU A 74 -29.10 9.38 -4.51
CA LEU A 74 -28.04 8.38 -4.36
C LEU A 74 -28.06 7.75 -2.98
N LYS A 75 -28.07 8.58 -1.93
CA LYS A 75 -28.10 8.13 -0.54
C LYS A 75 -29.31 7.24 -0.25
N ARG A 76 -30.51 7.65 -0.67
CA ARG A 76 -31.73 6.84 -0.50
C ARG A 76 -31.68 5.51 -1.25
N MET A 77 -31.07 5.49 -2.44
CA MET A 77 -30.92 4.26 -3.22
C MET A 77 -29.98 3.29 -2.50
N ILE A 78 -28.84 3.78 -2.02
CA ILE A 78 -27.79 2.95 -1.38
C ILE A 78 -28.24 2.44 -0.01
N GLU A 79 -28.78 3.31 0.84
CA GLU A 79 -28.97 3.01 2.26
C GLU A 79 -30.35 2.45 2.58
N ASN A 80 -31.39 2.85 1.82
CA ASN A 80 -32.79 2.56 2.18
C ASN A 80 -33.47 1.57 1.24
N THR A 81 -32.82 1.18 0.14
CA THR A 81 -33.42 0.30 -0.87
C THR A 81 -32.62 -1.00 -0.93
N PRO A 82 -33.15 -2.12 -0.41
CA PRO A 82 -32.53 -3.42 -0.67
C PRO A 82 -32.70 -3.76 -2.15
N TRP A 83 -31.62 -4.14 -2.82
CA TRP A 83 -31.68 -4.64 -4.19
C TRP A 83 -31.39 -6.13 -4.27
N LEU A 84 -32.27 -6.86 -4.95
CA LEU A 84 -32.11 -8.29 -5.23
C LEU A 84 -31.50 -8.48 -6.62
N VAL A 85 -30.32 -7.89 -6.84
CA VAL A 85 -29.57 -8.01 -8.10
C VAL A 85 -28.13 -8.39 -7.81
N ASP A 86 -27.52 -9.13 -8.73
CA ASP A 86 -26.11 -9.52 -8.60
C ASP A 86 -25.16 -8.33 -8.69
N GLN A 87 -25.56 -7.30 -9.43
CA GLN A 87 -24.75 -6.10 -9.62
C GLN A 87 -25.67 -4.90 -9.88
N LEU A 88 -25.41 -3.81 -9.15
CA LEU A 88 -26.10 -2.54 -9.33
C LEU A 88 -25.13 -1.52 -9.93
N ASN A 89 -25.43 -1.03 -11.13
CA ASN A 89 -24.69 0.01 -11.82
C ASN A 89 -25.46 1.33 -11.74
N LEU A 90 -24.91 2.31 -11.03
CA LEU A 90 -25.48 3.65 -10.86
C LEU A 90 -24.64 4.67 -11.63
N THR A 91 -25.24 5.34 -12.61
CA THR A 91 -24.65 6.52 -13.22
C THR A 91 -25.21 7.77 -12.56
N ILE A 92 -24.36 8.58 -11.94
CA ILE A 92 -24.76 9.78 -11.21
C ILE A 92 -24.34 11.04 -11.98
N SER A 93 -25.14 12.11 -11.90
CA SER A 93 -24.81 13.42 -12.48
C SER A 93 -25.16 14.56 -11.51
N GLY A 94 -24.34 15.61 -11.48
CA GLY A 94 -24.50 16.73 -10.56
C GLY A 94 -24.02 16.43 -9.14
N GLN A 95 -24.50 17.21 -8.16
CA GLN A 95 -24.08 17.13 -6.76
C GLN A 95 -25.02 16.23 -5.95
N CYS A 96 -24.57 15.02 -5.63
CA CYS A 96 -25.27 14.09 -4.75
C CYS A 96 -24.87 14.35 -3.30
N ARG A 97 -25.85 14.34 -2.38
CA ARG A 97 -25.60 14.57 -0.96
C ARG A 97 -25.09 13.31 -0.26
N GLY A 98 -23.99 13.45 0.48
CA GLY A 98 -23.46 12.47 1.43
C GLY A 98 -23.76 12.85 2.89
N PRO A 99 -23.11 12.22 3.89
CA PRO A 99 -22.21 11.08 3.75
C PRO A 99 -22.95 9.82 3.27
N LEU A 100 -22.22 8.86 2.74
CA LEU A 100 -22.74 7.57 2.26
C LEU A 100 -22.22 6.41 3.11
N GLN A 101 -23.13 5.53 3.51
CA GLN A 101 -22.81 4.25 4.15
C GLN A 101 -23.13 3.11 3.16
N ILE A 102 -22.11 2.39 2.72
CA ILE A 102 -22.23 1.30 1.75
C ILE A 102 -21.91 -0.02 2.44
N ASN A 103 -22.96 -0.80 2.66
CA ASN A 103 -22.94 -2.11 3.32
C ASN A 103 -23.52 -3.23 2.44
N GLN A 104 -23.81 -2.93 1.18
CA GLN A 104 -24.32 -3.87 0.18
C GLN A 104 -23.24 -4.14 -0.88
N THR A 105 -23.13 -5.39 -1.34
CA THR A 105 -22.08 -5.82 -2.27
C THR A 105 -22.44 -5.55 -3.74
N HIS A 106 -21.41 -5.53 -4.58
CA HIS A 106 -21.48 -5.43 -6.05
C HIS A 106 -22.15 -4.14 -6.56
N LEU A 107 -21.73 -3.01 -5.98
CA LEU A 107 -22.20 -1.69 -6.35
C LEU A 107 -21.16 -0.96 -7.19
N ASN A 108 -21.55 -0.50 -8.39
CA ASN A 108 -20.71 0.37 -9.20
C ASN A 108 -21.37 1.74 -9.31
N ILE A 109 -20.65 2.79 -8.90
CA ILE A 109 -21.07 4.18 -9.03
C ILE A 109 -20.12 4.85 -10.03
N SER A 110 -20.68 5.33 -11.14
CA SER A 110 -19.93 6.06 -12.16
C SER A 110 -20.48 7.48 -12.31
N GLY A 111 -19.62 8.48 -12.33
CA GLY A 111 -20.01 9.83 -12.71
C GLY A 111 -20.23 9.99 -14.20
N ASP A 112 -21.29 10.71 -14.57
CA ASP A 112 -21.56 11.15 -15.93
C ASP A 112 -20.44 12.08 -16.41
N ALA A 113 -19.73 11.67 -17.46
CA ALA A 113 -18.62 12.41 -18.03
C ALA A 113 -19.01 13.77 -18.64
N VAL A 114 -20.27 13.94 -19.06
CA VAL A 114 -20.74 15.17 -19.72
C VAL A 114 -21.12 16.22 -18.68
N HIS A 115 -21.81 15.81 -17.63
CA HIS A 115 -22.39 16.74 -16.64
C HIS A 115 -21.57 16.83 -15.35
N GLY A 116 -20.52 16.01 -15.22
CA GLY A 116 -19.78 15.83 -13.98
C GLY A 116 -20.63 15.15 -12.90
N ALA A 117 -19.95 14.62 -11.89
CA ALA A 117 -20.61 14.07 -10.72
C ALA A 117 -19.79 14.29 -9.47
N SER A 118 -20.46 14.70 -8.40
CA SER A 118 -19.83 14.80 -7.10
C SER A 118 -20.68 14.26 -5.97
N ILE A 119 -20.01 13.82 -4.92
CA ILE A 119 -20.60 13.46 -3.64
C ILE A 119 -20.17 14.54 -2.66
N VAL A 120 -21.13 15.29 -2.11
CA VAL A 120 -20.89 16.47 -1.28
C VAL A 120 -21.33 16.20 0.15
N VAL A 121 -20.43 16.45 1.09
CA VAL A 121 -20.68 16.43 2.53
C VAL A 121 -20.48 17.84 3.08
N ASP A 122 -21.57 18.47 3.53
CA ASP A 122 -21.55 19.88 3.95
C ASP A 122 -21.15 20.07 5.42
N GLN A 123 -21.29 19.03 6.25
CA GLN A 123 -21.05 19.10 7.69
C GLN A 123 -19.85 18.24 8.08
N PRO A 124 -19.01 18.69 9.04
CA PRO A 124 -17.94 17.87 9.61
C PRO A 124 -18.48 16.50 10.01
N GLN A 125 -17.72 15.45 9.73
CA GLN A 125 -18.07 14.07 10.08
C GLN A 125 -17.01 13.49 11.00
N ASP A 126 -17.42 12.62 11.90
CA ASP A 126 -16.50 11.91 12.79
C ASP A 126 -15.66 10.84 12.05
N THR A 127 -16.07 10.46 10.82
CA THR A 127 -15.46 9.35 10.08
C THR A 127 -14.98 9.75 8.69
N SER A 128 -15.80 9.56 7.66
CA SER A 128 -15.44 9.83 6.26
C SER A 128 -16.69 10.13 5.45
N ALA A 129 -16.53 10.77 4.30
CA ALA A 129 -17.66 11.07 3.42
C ALA A 129 -18.31 9.82 2.83
N ILE A 130 -17.51 8.79 2.55
CA ILE A 130 -17.99 7.47 2.11
C ILE A 130 -17.38 6.41 3.02
N VAL A 131 -18.24 5.62 3.65
CA VAL A 131 -17.81 4.46 4.44
C VAL A 131 -18.30 3.19 3.74
N ILE A 132 -17.37 2.30 3.42
CA ILE A 132 -17.62 1.03 2.75
C ILE A 132 -17.29 -0.08 3.75
N GLN A 133 -18.27 -0.91 4.06
CA GLN A 133 -18.14 -1.96 5.06
C GLN A 133 -18.66 -3.29 4.55
N SER A 134 -17.80 -4.32 4.57
CA SER A 134 -18.14 -5.68 4.11
C SER A 134 -18.80 -5.69 2.72
N ALA A 135 -18.32 -4.82 1.83
CA ALA A 135 -18.94 -4.55 0.54
C ALA A 135 -17.89 -4.56 -0.60
N VAL A 136 -18.38 -4.81 -1.82
CA VAL A 136 -17.59 -4.73 -3.06
C VAL A 136 -18.09 -3.54 -3.86
N VAL A 137 -17.25 -2.52 -4.04
CA VAL A 137 -17.65 -1.23 -4.61
C VAL A 137 -16.66 -0.75 -5.66
N THR A 138 -17.18 -0.28 -6.80
CA THR A 138 -16.40 0.49 -7.77
C THR A 138 -16.88 1.94 -7.78
N LEU A 139 -15.97 2.88 -7.61
CA LEU A 139 -16.21 4.31 -7.83
C LEU A 139 -15.40 4.77 -9.05
N ARG A 140 -16.08 5.35 -10.04
CA ARG A 140 -15.45 5.83 -11.27
C ARG A 140 -15.83 7.25 -11.62
N ASN A 141 -14.85 8.10 -11.95
CA ASN A 141 -15.09 9.45 -12.46
C ASN A 141 -15.98 10.29 -11.53
N VAL A 142 -15.70 10.27 -10.23
CA VAL A 142 -16.47 10.99 -9.21
C VAL A 142 -15.54 11.92 -8.42
N HIS A 143 -15.99 13.14 -8.16
CA HIS A 143 -15.33 14.04 -7.23
C HIS A 143 -16.00 14.00 -5.85
N ILE A 144 -15.24 13.85 -4.77
CA ILE A 144 -15.76 13.81 -3.39
C ILE A 144 -15.43 15.13 -2.71
N HIS A 145 -16.46 15.97 -2.51
CA HIS A 145 -16.35 17.24 -1.80
C HIS A 145 -16.60 17.05 -0.31
N VAL A 146 -15.63 17.44 0.50
CA VAL A 146 -15.66 17.31 1.96
C VAL A 146 -15.16 18.59 2.65
N PRO A 147 -15.54 18.80 3.92
CA PRO A 147 -14.94 19.84 4.76
C PRO A 147 -13.47 19.53 5.09
N ILE A 148 -12.76 20.53 5.63
CA ILE A 148 -11.41 20.34 6.18
C ILE A 148 -11.43 19.26 7.26
N ASP A 149 -10.36 18.47 7.33
CA ASP A 149 -10.15 17.36 8.27
C ASP A 149 -11.13 16.17 8.13
N VAL A 150 -11.91 16.12 7.04
CA VAL A 150 -12.79 14.97 6.76
C VAL A 150 -12.17 14.12 5.65
N PRO A 151 -11.82 12.85 5.92
CA PRO A 151 -11.40 11.91 4.89
C PRO A 151 -12.50 11.66 3.85
N ALA A 152 -12.08 11.43 2.60
CA ALA A 152 -13.00 11.15 1.51
C ALA A 152 -13.63 9.76 1.64
N MET A 153 -12.84 8.76 2.01
CA MET A 153 -13.29 7.37 2.05
C MET A 153 -12.61 6.52 3.13
N LEU A 154 -13.40 5.67 3.77
CA LEU A 154 -12.95 4.57 4.61
C LEU A 154 -13.55 3.24 4.12
N ALA A 155 -12.70 2.30 3.73
CA ALA A 155 -13.06 0.92 3.44
C ALA A 155 -12.60 0.00 4.58
N LYS A 156 -13.51 -0.84 5.10
CA LYS A 156 -13.23 -1.71 6.24
C LYS A 156 -14.02 -3.03 6.25
N ALA A 157 -13.68 -3.90 7.20
CA ALA A 157 -14.32 -5.18 7.46
C ALA A 157 -14.47 -6.07 6.21
N ASN A 158 -13.34 -6.46 5.59
CA ASN A 158 -13.29 -7.30 4.39
C ASN A 158 -13.97 -6.68 3.16
N SER A 159 -13.80 -5.37 2.94
CA SER A 159 -14.31 -4.71 1.76
C SER A 159 -13.36 -4.86 0.57
N SER A 160 -13.89 -4.77 -0.65
CA SER A 160 -13.09 -4.66 -1.88
C SER A 160 -13.51 -3.42 -2.66
N VAL A 161 -12.57 -2.52 -2.87
CA VAL A 161 -12.86 -1.20 -3.46
C VAL A 161 -11.99 -0.96 -4.68
N THR A 162 -12.61 -0.52 -5.77
CA THR A 162 -11.90 -0.02 -6.95
C THR A 162 -12.18 1.46 -7.13
N LEU A 163 -11.13 2.27 -7.21
CA LEU A 163 -11.19 3.70 -7.53
C LEU A 163 -10.57 3.94 -8.89
N ASP A 164 -11.33 4.54 -9.80
CA ASP A 164 -10.90 4.85 -11.16
C ASP A 164 -11.23 6.31 -11.47
N GLN A 165 -10.19 7.16 -11.59
CA GLN A 165 -10.38 8.58 -11.83
C GLN A 165 -11.26 9.26 -10.76
N VAL A 166 -11.06 8.91 -9.49
CA VAL A 166 -11.74 9.52 -8.34
C VAL A 166 -10.86 10.64 -7.79
N THR A 167 -11.47 11.78 -7.47
CA THR A 167 -10.76 12.94 -6.93
C THR A 167 -11.45 13.45 -5.67
N THR A 168 -10.76 14.24 -4.86
CA THR A 168 -11.31 14.82 -3.63
C THR A 168 -10.60 16.12 -3.28
N ASN A 169 -11.27 17.00 -2.54
CA ASN A 169 -10.67 18.20 -1.93
C ASN A 169 -10.31 18.00 -0.44
N ALA A 170 -10.27 16.76 0.04
CA ALA A 170 -9.93 16.43 1.42
C ALA A 170 -8.53 16.94 1.79
N ILE A 171 -8.45 17.81 2.79
CA ILE A 171 -7.20 18.44 3.27
C ILE A 171 -7.20 18.49 4.80
N SER A 172 -6.00 18.55 5.40
CA SER A 172 -5.87 18.79 6.84
C SER A 172 -5.87 20.30 7.15
N SER A 173 -6.34 20.68 8.33
CA SER A 173 -6.10 22.00 8.94
C SER A 173 -4.69 22.16 9.50
N THR A 174 -3.92 21.07 9.56
CA THR A 174 -2.55 21.05 10.07
C THR A 174 -1.55 20.79 8.94
N ASP A 175 -0.26 20.97 9.24
CA ASP A 175 0.82 20.64 8.30
C ASP A 175 0.97 19.13 8.07
N THR A 176 0.29 18.29 8.89
CA THR A 176 0.30 16.84 8.69
C THR A 176 -0.68 16.48 7.56
N PRO A 177 -0.23 15.84 6.47
CA PRO A 177 -1.12 15.44 5.38
C PRO A 177 -2.26 14.55 5.87
N LEU A 178 -3.48 14.84 5.44
CA LEU A 178 -4.65 13.99 5.71
C LEU A 178 -4.64 12.78 4.78
N GLU A 179 -4.83 11.59 5.35
CA GLU A 179 -5.06 10.36 4.59
C GLU A 179 -6.48 10.40 4.00
N GLN A 180 -6.57 10.67 2.70
CA GLN A 180 -7.85 10.93 2.02
C GLN A 180 -8.64 9.64 1.80
N PHE A 181 -7.93 8.56 1.44
CA PHE A 181 -8.50 7.24 1.19
C PHE A 181 -7.86 6.23 2.13
N THR A 182 -8.65 5.59 2.99
CA THR A 182 -8.15 4.56 3.91
C THR A 182 -8.78 3.21 3.60
N VAL A 183 -7.95 2.17 3.51
CA VAL A 183 -8.37 0.77 3.49
C VAL A 183 -7.82 0.06 4.72
N SER A 184 -8.69 -0.67 5.42
CA SER A 184 -8.37 -1.30 6.70
C SER A 184 -9.13 -2.60 6.94
N GLU A 185 -8.73 -3.36 7.97
CA GLU A 185 -9.46 -4.54 8.46
C GLU A 185 -9.66 -5.59 7.34
N SER A 186 -8.53 -6.06 6.81
CA SER A 186 -8.47 -7.11 5.78
C SER A 186 -9.23 -6.76 4.50
N SER A 187 -9.22 -5.48 4.13
CA SER A 187 -9.86 -4.97 2.91
C SER A 187 -8.86 -4.82 1.76
N THR A 188 -9.37 -4.69 0.53
CA THR A 188 -8.58 -4.53 -0.69
C THR A 188 -8.92 -3.24 -1.42
N LEU A 189 -7.93 -2.59 -2.01
CA LEU A 189 -8.06 -1.34 -2.76
C LEU A 189 -7.33 -1.44 -4.11
N SER A 190 -8.02 -1.19 -5.22
CA SER A 190 -7.42 -1.04 -6.56
C SER A 190 -7.54 0.40 -7.02
N LEU A 191 -6.44 0.98 -7.50
CA LEU A 191 -6.35 2.39 -7.88
C LEU A 191 -5.95 2.54 -9.35
N THR A 192 -6.75 3.26 -10.13
CA THR A 192 -6.48 3.53 -11.54
C THR A 192 -6.68 5.01 -11.83
N LYS A 193 -5.76 5.63 -12.59
CA LYS A 193 -5.89 7.04 -13.02
C LYS A 193 -6.19 8.04 -11.90
N MET A 194 -5.64 7.79 -10.71
CA MET A 194 -5.74 8.68 -9.56
C MET A 194 -4.62 9.73 -9.63
N SER A 195 -4.81 10.90 -9.02
CA SER A 195 -3.82 11.97 -9.03
C SER A 195 -3.82 12.77 -7.73
N GLY A 196 -2.65 12.94 -7.13
CA GLY A 196 -2.45 13.83 -5.98
C GLY A 196 -3.11 13.36 -4.69
N ASN A 197 -3.34 12.04 -4.55
CA ASN A 197 -4.08 11.49 -3.41
C ASN A 197 -3.18 10.85 -2.37
N ASN A 198 -3.54 11.04 -1.09
CA ASN A 198 -2.91 10.38 0.05
C ASN A 198 -3.73 9.15 0.47
N ILE A 199 -3.09 7.99 0.52
CA ILE A 199 -3.73 6.70 0.71
C ILE A 199 -3.08 5.97 1.89
N ARG A 200 -3.92 5.45 2.79
CA ARG A 200 -3.50 4.57 3.88
C ARG A 200 -4.00 3.14 3.70
N VAL A 201 -3.08 2.19 3.86
CA VAL A 201 -3.34 0.74 3.84
C VAL A 201 -2.92 0.16 5.17
N SER A 202 -3.86 -0.37 5.95
CA SER A 202 -3.58 -0.78 7.34
C SER A 202 -4.36 -2.03 7.78
N LYS A 203 -3.99 -2.59 8.93
CA LYS A 203 -4.62 -3.74 9.58
C LYS A 203 -4.82 -4.94 8.62
N SER A 204 -3.71 -5.49 8.13
CA SER A 204 -3.66 -6.63 7.21
C SER A 204 -4.48 -6.44 5.92
N SER A 205 -4.45 -5.23 5.36
CA SER A 205 -5.13 -4.90 4.10
C SER A 205 -4.16 -4.92 2.93
N PHE A 206 -4.70 -4.80 1.71
CA PHE A 206 -3.91 -4.76 0.48
C PHE A 206 -4.31 -3.60 -0.43
N ALA A 207 -3.34 -2.98 -1.10
CA ALA A 207 -3.61 -2.05 -2.21
C ALA A 207 -2.79 -2.37 -3.47
N ASP A 208 -3.44 -2.26 -4.63
CA ASP A 208 -2.83 -2.38 -5.95
C ASP A 208 -2.96 -1.04 -6.70
N VAL A 209 -1.82 -0.39 -6.90
CA VAL A 209 -1.67 0.81 -7.72
C VAL A 209 -1.47 0.38 -9.17
N GLN A 210 -2.57 0.39 -9.92
CA GLN A 210 -2.61 -0.03 -11.33
C GLN A 210 -2.17 1.11 -12.24
N GLN A 211 -2.51 1.08 -13.52
CA GLN A 211 -1.98 2.04 -14.50
C GLN A 211 -2.47 3.49 -14.34
N GLY A 212 -1.57 4.42 -14.69
CA GLY A 212 -1.90 5.82 -14.94
C GLY A 212 -2.05 6.67 -13.69
N ASN A 213 -1.56 6.22 -12.54
CA ASN A 213 -1.59 7.00 -11.30
C ASN A 213 -0.39 7.95 -11.21
N GLN A 214 -0.63 9.16 -10.72
CA GLN A 214 0.37 10.22 -10.60
C GLN A 214 0.32 10.89 -9.23
N ASP A 215 1.47 11.35 -8.74
CA ASP A 215 1.62 12.12 -7.52
C ASP A 215 0.94 11.50 -6.28
N LEU A 216 0.89 10.17 -6.20
CA LEU A 216 0.28 9.50 -5.06
C LEU A 216 1.23 9.45 -3.86
N THR A 217 0.66 9.57 -2.67
CA THR A 217 1.32 9.25 -1.41
C THR A 217 0.69 8.00 -0.84
N LEU A 218 1.52 7.02 -0.47
CA LEU A 218 1.06 5.74 0.04
C LEU A 218 1.68 5.45 1.42
N ASN A 219 0.84 5.11 2.38
CA ASN A 219 1.24 4.74 3.74
C ASN A 219 0.76 3.33 4.07
N VAL A 220 1.70 2.39 4.18
CA VAL A 220 1.43 0.95 4.39
C VAL A 220 1.88 0.54 5.79
N THR A 221 0.94 0.11 6.63
CA THR A 221 1.18 -0.19 8.05
C THR A 221 0.53 -1.49 8.51
N ASP A 222 0.88 -1.94 9.72
CA ASP A 222 0.17 -2.98 10.47
C ASP A 222 -0.02 -4.29 9.68
N THR A 223 1.09 -4.87 9.21
CA THR A 223 1.12 -6.13 8.45
C THR A 223 0.32 -6.08 7.15
N SER A 224 0.15 -4.88 6.57
CA SER A 224 -0.49 -4.69 5.28
C SER A 224 0.54 -4.73 4.15
N SER A 225 0.07 -4.92 2.93
CA SER A 225 0.92 -4.89 1.75
C SER A 225 0.36 -3.96 0.69
N ALA A 226 1.22 -3.44 -0.17
CA ALA A 226 0.79 -2.79 -1.39
C ALA A 226 1.75 -3.06 -2.53
N GLN A 227 1.25 -2.91 -3.76
CA GLN A 227 2.04 -3.07 -4.97
C GLN A 227 1.72 -1.93 -5.94
N SER A 228 2.74 -1.46 -6.67
CA SER A 228 2.54 -0.73 -7.92
C SER A 228 2.86 -1.68 -9.07
N SER A 229 1.84 -1.99 -9.88
CA SER A 229 1.88 -3.03 -10.92
C SER A 229 2.06 -2.48 -12.33
N ALA A 230 2.30 -1.17 -12.46
CA ALA A 230 2.40 -0.45 -13.72
C ALA A 230 3.33 0.78 -13.58
N PRO A 231 3.68 1.47 -14.70
CA PRO A 231 4.48 2.69 -14.65
C PRO A 231 3.69 3.84 -13.99
N ASN A 232 3.80 3.95 -12.67
CA ASN A 232 3.16 4.99 -11.86
C ASN A 232 4.20 5.97 -11.31
N GLN A 233 3.74 7.17 -10.97
CA GLN A 233 4.54 8.16 -10.27
C GLN A 233 4.00 8.34 -8.85
N LEU A 234 4.85 8.03 -7.87
CA LEU A 234 4.54 8.12 -6.45
C LEU A 234 5.42 9.21 -5.84
N THR A 235 4.79 10.23 -5.23
CA THR A 235 5.50 11.29 -4.51
C THR A 235 6.17 10.72 -3.28
N SER A 236 5.46 9.88 -2.53
CA SER A 236 6.06 9.20 -1.40
C SER A 236 5.44 7.85 -1.11
N VAL A 237 6.26 6.92 -0.64
CA VAL A 237 5.81 5.64 -0.12
C VAL A 237 6.43 5.46 1.26
N GLN A 238 5.58 5.29 2.27
CA GLN A 238 5.98 4.96 3.63
C GLN A 238 5.51 3.54 3.96
N VAL A 239 6.43 2.71 4.45
CA VAL A 239 6.14 1.33 4.85
C VAL A 239 6.63 1.12 6.28
N SER A 240 5.75 0.64 7.15
CA SER A 240 6.07 0.42 8.57
C SER A 240 5.26 -0.71 9.20
N GLY A 241 5.57 -1.08 10.45
CA GLY A 241 4.74 -2.00 11.24
C GLY A 241 4.55 -3.40 10.61
N ASN A 242 5.63 -4.03 10.14
CA ASN A 242 5.61 -5.28 9.37
C ASN A 242 4.93 -5.16 7.99
N GLY A 243 4.79 -3.95 7.46
CA GLY A 243 4.27 -3.73 6.12
C GLY A 243 5.24 -4.15 5.02
N TYR A 244 4.68 -4.39 3.83
CA TYR A 244 5.45 -4.72 2.62
C TYR A 244 5.02 -3.85 1.44
N PHE A 245 5.97 -3.42 0.61
CA PHE A 245 5.68 -2.75 -0.66
C PHE A 245 6.50 -3.35 -1.81
N LEU A 246 5.85 -3.52 -2.97
CA LEU A 246 6.50 -3.90 -4.22
C LEU A 246 6.28 -2.82 -5.28
N ALA A 247 7.35 -2.18 -5.74
CA ALA A 247 7.34 -1.35 -6.93
C ALA A 247 7.74 -2.20 -8.13
N ASP A 248 6.89 -2.29 -9.15
CA ASP A 248 7.17 -3.08 -10.35
C ASP A 248 6.88 -2.27 -11.63
N GLN A 249 7.32 -2.78 -12.77
CA GLN A 249 6.98 -2.26 -14.11
C GLN A 249 7.27 -0.76 -14.31
N GLY A 250 8.47 -0.29 -13.97
CA GLY A 250 8.86 1.10 -14.21
C GLY A 250 8.18 2.11 -13.27
N THR A 251 7.80 1.67 -12.07
CA THR A 251 7.27 2.57 -11.03
C THR A 251 8.35 3.57 -10.60
N GLN A 252 8.01 4.84 -10.50
CA GLN A 252 8.90 5.90 -10.03
C GLN A 252 8.45 6.39 -8.66
N ILE A 253 9.36 6.38 -7.70
CA ILE A 253 9.12 6.82 -6.32
C ILE A 253 10.06 7.98 -6.02
N GLN A 254 9.53 9.15 -5.70
CA GLN A 254 10.40 10.28 -5.35
C GLN A 254 11.04 10.06 -3.98
N THR A 255 10.24 9.73 -2.96
CA THR A 255 10.73 9.45 -1.60
C THR A 255 10.19 8.13 -1.06
N LEU A 256 11.10 7.21 -0.73
CA LEU A 256 10.79 5.92 -0.10
C LEU A 256 11.25 5.91 1.36
N MET A 257 10.32 5.62 2.27
CA MET A 257 10.54 5.59 3.70
C MET A 257 10.18 4.22 4.26
N ILE A 258 11.14 3.54 4.89
CA ILE A 258 10.99 2.19 5.42
C ILE A 258 11.29 2.23 6.92
N TRP A 259 10.33 1.85 7.76
CA TRP A 259 10.43 2.00 9.21
C TRP A 259 10.11 0.72 9.98
N SER A 260 10.60 0.65 11.21
CA SER A 260 10.29 -0.39 12.20
C SER A 260 10.72 -1.79 11.76
N LYS A 261 9.86 -2.56 11.10
CA LYS A 261 10.08 -3.94 10.65
C LYS A 261 9.53 -4.16 9.24
N ALA A 262 9.64 -3.16 8.39
CA ALA A 262 9.10 -3.18 7.04
C ALA A 262 10.10 -3.68 5.99
N ALA A 263 9.55 -4.12 4.86
CA ALA A 263 10.30 -4.61 3.71
C ALA A 263 9.79 -3.95 2.42
N VAL A 264 10.71 -3.59 1.52
CA VAL A 264 10.36 -3.03 0.21
C VAL A 264 11.24 -3.59 -0.89
N ASP A 265 10.60 -3.99 -1.98
CA ASP A 265 11.28 -4.38 -3.22
C ASP A 265 10.95 -3.38 -4.33
N ILE A 266 11.96 -3.01 -5.12
CA ILE A 266 11.76 -2.33 -6.41
C ILE A 266 12.28 -3.21 -7.54
N ASN A 267 11.51 -3.35 -8.61
CA ASN A 267 11.76 -4.34 -9.65
C ASN A 267 11.42 -3.78 -11.04
N GLN A 268 12.00 -4.41 -12.07
CA GLN A 268 11.68 -4.18 -13.49
C GLN A 268 11.72 -2.69 -13.86
N GLN A 269 12.91 -2.10 -13.85
CA GLN A 269 13.16 -0.72 -14.24
C GLN A 269 12.48 0.33 -13.35
N SER A 270 12.07 -0.04 -12.14
CA SER A 270 11.53 0.91 -11.16
C SER A 270 12.65 1.77 -10.55
N SER A 271 12.30 2.96 -10.05
CA SER A 271 13.30 3.88 -9.51
C SER A 271 12.88 4.52 -8.19
N VAL A 272 13.88 4.81 -7.35
CA VAL A 272 13.75 5.55 -6.09
C VAL A 272 14.68 6.76 -6.09
N GLY A 273 14.13 7.95 -5.88
CA GLY A 273 14.89 9.19 -5.74
C GLY A 273 15.64 9.24 -4.40
N HIS A 274 14.90 9.28 -3.29
CA HIS A 274 15.42 9.36 -1.93
C HIS A 274 15.01 8.12 -1.14
N LEU A 275 15.97 7.46 -0.49
CA LEU A 275 15.73 6.32 0.38
C LEU A 275 16.00 6.66 1.85
N MET A 276 15.00 6.46 2.71
CA MET A 276 15.11 6.56 4.15
C MET A 276 14.77 5.22 4.78
N MET A 277 15.65 4.67 5.63
CA MET A 277 15.45 3.35 6.24
C MET A 277 15.83 3.33 7.70
N GLY A 278 14.87 3.03 8.59
CA GLY A 278 15.05 3.04 10.04
C GLY A 278 14.47 1.82 10.77
N GLY A 279 15.25 1.17 11.64
CA GLY A 279 14.76 0.08 12.50
C GLY A 279 15.42 -1.27 12.18
N GLN A 280 14.61 -2.29 11.90
CA GLN A 280 15.01 -3.61 11.38
C GLN A 280 14.35 -3.79 10.01
N THR A 281 14.93 -3.16 9.00
CA THR A 281 14.25 -2.96 7.70
C THR A 281 15.02 -3.61 6.57
N TYR A 282 14.28 -3.96 5.51
CA TYR A 282 14.81 -4.57 4.31
C TYR A 282 14.43 -3.75 3.08
N PHE A 283 15.39 -3.52 2.21
CA PHE A 283 15.20 -2.92 0.90
C PHE A 283 15.98 -3.71 -0.13
N ALA A 284 15.36 -4.00 -1.27
CA ALA A 284 16.08 -4.54 -2.41
C ALA A 284 15.65 -3.92 -3.73
N ALA A 285 16.61 -3.85 -4.66
CA ALA A 285 16.39 -3.41 -6.02
C ALA A 285 16.87 -4.46 -7.02
N PHE A 286 15.99 -4.80 -7.95
CA PHE A 286 16.16 -5.89 -8.90
C PHE A 286 15.96 -5.45 -10.35
N LYS A 287 16.52 -6.19 -11.30
CA LYS A 287 16.17 -6.16 -12.75
C LYS A 287 16.16 -4.75 -13.35
N ASN A 288 17.33 -4.14 -13.44
CA ASN A 288 17.59 -2.81 -14.01
C ASN A 288 16.88 -1.66 -13.28
N SER A 289 16.48 -1.88 -12.03
CA SER A 289 15.96 -0.80 -11.17
C SER A 289 17.08 0.11 -10.69
N SER A 290 16.74 1.32 -10.28
CA SER A 290 17.72 2.32 -9.84
C SER A 290 17.35 3.02 -8.54
N ILE A 291 18.37 3.42 -7.79
CA ILE A 291 18.25 4.29 -6.62
C ILE A 291 19.27 5.41 -6.77
N THR A 292 18.86 6.67 -6.64
CA THR A 292 19.74 7.81 -6.91
C THR A 292 20.29 8.48 -5.65
N GLY A 293 19.59 8.36 -4.52
CA GLY A 293 19.94 9.06 -3.28
C GLY A 293 19.40 10.50 -3.22
N PRO A 294 19.35 11.10 -2.01
CA PRO A 294 20.14 10.76 -0.82
C PRO A 294 19.68 9.50 -0.09
N TYR A 295 20.53 9.03 0.84
CA TYR A 295 20.32 7.82 1.65
C TYR A 295 20.39 8.18 3.14
N ASP A 296 19.27 8.05 3.85
CA ASP A 296 19.19 8.26 5.30
C ASP A 296 18.95 6.93 6.01
N LEU A 297 20.05 6.28 6.42
CA LEU A 297 20.03 4.93 7.00
C LEU A 297 20.30 4.96 8.51
N TRP A 298 19.33 4.50 9.30
CA TRP A 298 19.37 4.41 10.76
C TRP A 298 19.00 2.98 11.22
N GLY A 299 19.64 2.48 12.28
CA GLY A 299 19.37 1.13 12.79
C GLY A 299 20.01 -0.01 11.97
N ASN A 300 19.38 -1.17 12.02
CA ASN A 300 19.83 -2.41 11.37
C ASN A 300 19.09 -2.56 10.04
N VAL A 301 19.80 -2.28 8.95
CA VAL A 301 19.20 -2.29 7.61
C VAL A 301 19.82 -3.38 6.75
N VAL A 302 19.00 -4.02 5.93
CA VAL A 302 19.44 -4.87 4.83
C VAL A 302 19.16 -4.12 3.53
N PHE A 303 20.20 -3.94 2.73
CA PHE A 303 20.15 -3.24 1.45
C PHE A 303 20.77 -4.14 0.38
N GLU A 304 19.98 -4.57 -0.59
CA GLU A 304 20.42 -5.50 -1.64
C GLU A 304 20.23 -4.93 -3.04
N LEU A 305 21.22 -5.12 -3.90
CA LEU A 305 21.15 -4.76 -5.32
C LEU A 305 21.41 -5.99 -6.20
N GLU A 306 20.48 -6.33 -7.09
CA GLU A 306 20.69 -7.38 -8.08
C GLU A 306 20.37 -6.85 -9.48
N HIS A 307 21.37 -6.83 -10.37
CA HIS A 307 21.20 -6.25 -11.70
C HIS A 307 20.64 -4.81 -11.64
N ALA A 308 21.02 -4.05 -10.61
CA ALA A 308 20.47 -2.73 -10.31
C ALA A 308 21.57 -1.67 -10.20
N THR A 309 21.17 -0.40 -10.17
CA THR A 309 22.10 0.73 -10.07
C THR A 309 21.82 1.54 -8.80
N ALA A 310 22.88 1.86 -8.05
CA ALA A 310 22.83 2.86 -6.99
C ALA A 310 23.79 4.02 -7.31
N GLU A 311 23.25 5.24 -7.37
CA GLU A 311 24.02 6.46 -7.57
C GLU A 311 24.10 7.26 -6.26
N ASN A 312 25.06 8.18 -6.16
CA ASN A 312 25.37 8.98 -4.97
C ASN A 312 25.51 8.18 -3.66
N TRP A 313 25.86 6.90 -3.78
CA TRP A 313 26.03 6.02 -2.63
C TRP A 313 27.23 6.47 -1.81
N LYS A 314 27.09 6.48 -0.48
CA LYS A 314 28.17 6.75 0.45
C LYS A 314 28.30 5.56 1.39
N ALA A 315 29.54 5.13 1.65
CA ALA A 315 29.79 4.08 2.62
C ALA A 315 29.23 4.48 3.99
N VAL A 316 28.35 3.65 4.55
CA VAL A 316 27.67 3.96 5.82
C VAL A 316 28.26 3.08 6.91
N ASN A 317 29.10 3.59 7.81
CA ASN A 317 29.65 2.77 8.89
C ASN A 317 28.58 2.38 9.94
N LYS A 318 27.91 1.23 9.75
CA LYS A 318 26.90 0.66 10.65
C LYS A 318 27.20 -0.83 10.91
N PRO A 319 27.55 -1.22 12.14
CA PRO A 319 28.02 -2.56 12.46
C PRO A 319 26.95 -3.67 12.34
N ASN A 320 25.67 -3.33 12.26
CA ASN A 320 24.57 -4.33 12.19
C ASN A 320 23.79 -4.27 10.87
N SER A 321 24.33 -3.60 9.86
CA SER A 321 23.70 -3.50 8.55
C SER A 321 24.36 -4.47 7.57
N ILE A 322 23.56 -5.01 6.66
CA ILE A 322 24.02 -5.85 5.55
C ILE A 322 23.77 -5.07 4.28
N ILE A 323 24.83 -4.89 3.49
CA ILE A 323 24.78 -4.17 2.22
C ILE A 323 25.42 -5.08 1.19
N SER A 324 24.63 -5.61 0.27
CA SER A 324 25.07 -6.59 -0.71
C SER A 324 24.72 -6.17 -2.13
N GLY A 325 25.44 -6.75 -3.08
CA GLY A 325 24.95 -6.73 -4.44
C GLY A 325 25.60 -7.75 -5.35
N ASN A 326 24.92 -7.98 -6.47
CA ASN A 326 25.24 -8.98 -7.48
C ASN A 326 24.93 -8.39 -8.85
N ASN A 327 25.92 -8.40 -9.75
CA ASN A 327 25.82 -7.77 -11.08
C ASN A 327 25.26 -6.34 -11.07
N ALA A 328 25.65 -5.54 -10.08
CA ALA A 328 25.06 -4.23 -9.87
C ALA A 328 26.11 -3.11 -9.99
N THR A 329 25.65 -1.91 -10.30
CA THR A 329 26.50 -0.74 -10.56
C THR A 329 26.33 0.25 -9.42
N VAL A 330 27.43 0.60 -8.74
CA VAL A 330 27.41 1.58 -7.65
C VAL A 330 28.32 2.75 -8.02
N ASN A 331 27.77 3.96 -8.09
CA ASN A 331 28.48 5.18 -8.49
C ASN A 331 29.25 5.02 -9.82
N GLY A 332 28.65 4.34 -10.80
CA GLY A 332 29.25 4.09 -12.11
C GLY A 332 30.27 2.94 -12.15
N ILE A 333 30.61 2.32 -11.02
CA ILE A 333 31.50 1.16 -10.95
C ILE A 333 30.66 -0.12 -10.96
N PHE A 334 30.96 -1.04 -11.87
CA PHE A 334 30.31 -2.33 -11.94
C PHE A 334 30.93 -3.32 -10.95
N TYR A 335 30.08 -3.97 -10.17
CA TYR A 335 30.45 -5.01 -9.21
C TYR A 335 29.73 -6.31 -9.58
N PRO A 336 30.47 -7.35 -10.05
CA PRO A 336 29.86 -8.65 -10.35
C PRO A 336 29.30 -9.33 -9.10
N GLY A 337 29.89 -9.04 -7.94
CA GLY A 337 29.37 -9.43 -6.63
C GLY A 337 30.13 -8.71 -5.52
N TRP A 338 29.43 -8.31 -4.46
CA TRP A 338 30.01 -7.78 -3.24
C TRP A 338 29.06 -7.97 -2.07
N SER A 339 29.61 -8.01 -0.87
CA SER A 339 28.83 -7.94 0.35
C SER A 339 29.65 -7.27 1.42
N TRP A 340 29.03 -6.34 2.13
CA TRP A 340 29.55 -5.76 3.35
C TRP A 340 28.56 -6.06 4.47
N ALA A 341 28.99 -6.90 5.41
CA ALA A 341 28.34 -7.02 6.70
C ALA A 341 29.08 -6.08 7.64
N GLY A 342 28.35 -5.25 8.39
CA GLY A 342 28.93 -4.54 9.51
C GLY A 342 29.66 -5.54 10.41
N GLN A 343 30.96 -5.35 10.56
CA GLN A 343 31.76 -6.14 11.49
C GLN A 343 31.91 -5.29 12.74
N ASP A 344 31.42 -5.79 13.88
CA ASP A 344 31.90 -5.35 15.19
C ASP A 344 33.43 -5.37 15.14
N GLY A 345 34.03 -4.21 15.43
CA GLY A 345 35.41 -3.91 15.06
C GLY A 345 36.41 -5.02 15.38
N ASN A 346 36.90 -5.69 14.33
CA ASN A 346 38.29 -6.15 14.22
C ASN A 346 38.57 -6.68 12.79
N GLU A 347 39.36 -5.88 12.09
CA GLU A 347 40.33 -6.21 11.03
C GLU A 347 39.93 -6.96 9.74
N SER A 348 40.33 -6.33 8.63
CA SER A 348 40.71 -6.91 7.33
C SER A 348 39.61 -7.42 6.41
N GLY A 349 38.79 -6.50 5.89
CA GLY A 349 38.03 -6.70 4.65
C GLY A 349 38.21 -5.49 3.75
N SER A 350 38.71 -5.71 2.54
CA SER A 350 39.05 -4.70 1.53
C SER A 350 38.00 -3.60 1.39
N GLN A 351 38.35 -2.41 1.89
CA GLN A 351 37.60 -1.19 1.60
C GLN A 351 37.76 -0.82 0.12
N PRO A 352 36.72 -0.32 -0.56
CA PRO A 352 36.92 0.40 -1.81
C PRO A 352 37.76 1.64 -1.52
N VAL A 353 38.84 1.81 -2.30
CA VAL A 353 39.67 3.00 -2.31
C VAL A 353 38.79 4.20 -2.70
N GLN A 354 38.91 5.28 -1.92
CA GLN A 354 38.19 6.56 -2.09
C GLN A 354 38.41 7.21 -3.45
#